data_AF-A0A8S3RV79-F1
#
_entry.id   AF-A0A8S3RV79-F1
#
_cell.length_a   1.000
_cell.length_b   1.000
_cell.length_c   1.000
_cell.angle_alpha   90.00
_cell.angle_beta   90.00
_cell.angle_gamma   90.00
#
_symmetry.space_group_name_H-M   'P 1'
#
loop_
_entity.id
_entity.type
_entity.pdbx_description
1 polymer ?
#
loop_
_entity_poly.entity_id
_entity_poly.type
_entity_poly.pdbx_seq_one_letter_code
_entity_poly.pdbx_strand_id
1 'polypeptide(L)'
;MPSCDDCGVVLDTSEWIEYDGGSDDSSEDVNIDDNEGYKTILHAAIDTAKDTWDKKYDKYVKEGMNEEDAIQQSNQKISPLVQRQFFKRYTELLKLIVPLDKSNVHSDIVRQIQDVVENNTDDETQIRRILMKNRHQFNELFDDDYFETNSDTENTDDEDDEEDTDEDVQEKD
;
A
#
# COMPACT_ATOMS: atom_id res chain seq x y z
N MET A 1 -20.12 -29.63 21.85
CA MET A 1 -19.72 -28.94 20.60
C MET A 1 -20.90 -29.02 19.64
N PRO A 2 -21.23 -27.94 18.91
CA PRO A 2 -20.35 -27.22 17.96
C PRO A 2 -20.12 -25.73 18.36
N SER A 3 -18.89 -25.21 18.39
CA SER A 3 -18.10 -24.59 17.31
C SER A 3 -18.84 -23.48 16.54
N CYS A 4 -18.77 -22.25 17.08
CA CYS A 4 -19.12 -21.02 16.37
C CYS A 4 -17.86 -20.49 15.68
N ASP A 5 -17.57 -21.02 14.49
CA ASP A 5 -16.63 -20.42 13.54
C ASP A 5 -17.26 -20.51 12.16
N ASP A 6 -18.23 -19.62 11.90
CA ASP A 6 -18.66 -19.28 10.55
C ASP A 6 -19.38 -17.93 10.56
N CYS A 7 -18.66 -16.84 10.85
CA CYS A 7 -19.10 -15.50 10.43
C CYS A 7 -18.72 -15.30 8.96
N GLY A 8 -19.32 -16.12 8.09
CA GLY A 8 -19.33 -15.91 6.65
C GLY A 8 -20.09 -14.62 6.34
N VAL A 9 -19.37 -13.51 6.24
CA VAL A 9 -19.88 -12.32 5.55
C VAL A 9 -19.99 -12.71 4.08
N VAL A 10 -21.15 -13.19 3.69
CA VAL A 10 -21.57 -13.30 2.30
C VAL A 10 -21.74 -11.86 1.83
N LEU A 11 -20.68 -11.28 1.26
CA LEU A 11 -20.80 -10.06 0.48
C LEU A 11 -21.62 -10.43 -0.75
N ASP A 12 -22.92 -10.19 -0.65
CA ASP A 12 -23.84 -10.24 -1.77
C ASP A 12 -23.45 -9.12 -2.74
N THR A 13 -22.77 -9.49 -3.81
CA THR A 13 -22.31 -8.56 -4.85
C THR A 13 -23.40 -8.23 -5.85
N SER A 14 -24.67 -8.61 -5.59
CA SER A 14 -25.76 -8.47 -6.57
C SER A 14 -26.53 -7.14 -6.51
N GLU A 15 -26.11 -6.20 -5.66
CA GLU A 15 -26.76 -4.89 -5.54
C GLU A 15 -25.73 -3.74 -5.56
N TRP A 16 -24.91 -3.68 -6.61
CA TRP A 16 -24.22 -2.43 -6.95
C TRP A 16 -25.25 -1.47 -7.53
N ILE A 17 -25.71 -0.55 -6.70
CA ILE A 17 -26.54 0.60 -7.08
C ILE A 17 -25.81 1.36 -8.20
N GLU A 18 -26.40 1.35 -9.40
CA GLU A 18 -25.98 2.21 -10.50
C GLU A 18 -26.18 3.67 -10.06
N TYR A 19 -25.08 4.32 -9.67
CA TYR A 19 -25.07 5.74 -9.36
C TYR A 19 -24.99 6.52 -10.68
N ASP A 20 -26.14 6.94 -11.21
CA ASP A 20 -26.25 7.95 -12.27
C ASP A 20 -25.91 9.32 -11.69
N GLY A 21 -24.60 9.55 -11.53
CA GLY A 21 -24.03 10.83 -11.16
C GLY A 21 -23.62 11.60 -12.40
N GLY A 22 -24.58 12.23 -13.07
CA GLY A 22 -24.29 13.19 -14.13
C GLY A 22 -23.41 14.34 -13.62
N SER A 23 -22.21 14.45 -14.16
CA SER A 23 -21.44 15.69 -14.19
C SER A 23 -20.58 15.68 -15.45
N ASP A 24 -20.91 16.59 -16.36
CA ASP A 24 -20.11 16.98 -17.52
C ASP A 24 -18.81 17.60 -17.00
N ASP A 25 -17.71 16.85 -17.04
CA ASP A 25 -16.36 17.41 -17.03
C ASP A 25 -15.42 16.48 -17.80
N SER A 26 -14.57 17.08 -18.61
CA SER A 26 -13.69 16.42 -19.57
C SER A 26 -12.56 15.64 -18.87
N SER A 27 -12.86 14.54 -18.21
CA SER A 27 -11.85 13.57 -17.80
C SER A 27 -11.53 12.69 -18.99
N GLU A 28 -10.29 12.76 -19.51
CA GLU A 28 -9.75 11.67 -20.30
C GLU A 28 -9.99 10.37 -19.52
N ASP A 29 -10.80 9.47 -20.07
CA ASP A 29 -11.18 8.21 -19.43
C ASP A 29 -9.91 7.39 -19.18
N VAL A 30 -9.32 7.53 -17.99
CA VAL A 30 -8.15 6.75 -17.61
C VAL A 30 -8.63 5.32 -17.44
N ASN A 31 -8.27 4.47 -18.39
CA ASN A 31 -8.55 3.05 -18.32
C ASN A 31 -7.98 2.49 -17.01
N ILE A 32 -8.87 1.93 -16.17
CA ILE A 32 -8.51 1.33 -14.87
C ILE A 32 -7.41 0.28 -15.04
N ASP A 33 -7.47 -0.48 -16.15
CA ASP A 33 -6.51 -1.54 -16.44
C ASP A 33 -5.11 -1.00 -16.73
N ASP A 34 -4.98 0.28 -17.10
CA ASP A 34 -3.70 0.92 -17.40
C ASP A 34 -3.11 1.68 -16.20
N ASN A 35 -3.88 1.84 -15.12
CA ASN A 35 -3.43 2.56 -13.94
C ASN A 35 -2.43 1.72 -13.10
N GLU A 36 -1.18 2.17 -13.03
CA GLU A 36 -0.11 1.49 -12.30
C GLU A 36 -0.38 1.36 -10.79
N GLY A 37 -1.14 2.28 -10.19
CA GLY A 37 -1.57 2.20 -8.80
C GLY A 37 -2.50 1.01 -8.56
N TYR A 38 -3.52 0.84 -9.41
CA TYR A 38 -4.41 -0.33 -9.33
C TYR A 38 -3.67 -1.64 -9.62
N LYS A 39 -2.75 -1.67 -10.59
CA LYS A 39 -1.91 -2.85 -10.86
C LYS A 39 -1.06 -3.23 -9.66
N THR A 40 -0.47 -2.25 -8.98
CA THR A 40 0.34 -2.48 -7.77
C THR A 40 -0.48 -3.15 -6.67
N ILE A 41 -1.71 -2.67 -6.41
CA ILE A 41 -2.61 -3.26 -5.41
C ILE A 41 -3.03 -4.68 -5.84
N LEU A 42 -3.33 -4.88 -7.12
CA LEU A 42 -3.70 -6.18 -7.68
C LEU A 42 -2.57 -7.20 -7.56
N HIS A 43 -1.33 -6.83 -7.90
CA HIS A 43 -0.17 -7.70 -7.73
C HIS A 43 0.02 -8.11 -6.28
N ALA A 44 -0.05 -7.17 -5.33
CA ALA A 44 0.03 -7.50 -3.91
C ALA A 44 -1.11 -8.44 -3.43
N ALA A 45 -2.31 -8.31 -4.02
CA ALA A 45 -3.43 -9.21 -3.75
C ALA A 45 -3.19 -10.62 -4.31
N ILE A 46 -2.62 -10.72 -5.52
CA ILE A 46 -2.23 -12.00 -6.15
C ILE A 46 -1.13 -12.69 -5.34
N ASP A 47 -0.09 -11.95 -4.93
CA ASP A 47 1.02 -12.49 -4.13
C ASP A 47 0.51 -13.07 -2.80
N THR A 48 -0.47 -12.42 -2.17
CA THR A 48 -1.11 -12.92 -0.95
C THR A 48 -1.88 -14.22 -1.19
N ALA A 49 -2.40 -14.43 -2.41
CA ALA A 49 -3.16 -15.62 -2.78
C ALA A 49 -2.27 -16.76 -3.32
N LYS A 50 -0.97 -16.50 -3.56
CA LYS A 50 -0.05 -17.43 -4.23
C LYS A 50 0.06 -18.79 -3.56
N ASP A 51 0.24 -18.83 -2.25
CA ASP A 51 0.30 -20.09 -1.49
C ASP A 51 -0.99 -20.92 -1.64
N THR A 52 -2.14 -20.25 -1.76
CA THR A 52 -3.43 -20.93 -1.95
C THR A 52 -3.54 -21.44 -3.38
N TRP A 53 -3.06 -20.67 -4.36
CA TRP A 53 -2.98 -21.07 -5.76
C TRP A 53 -2.10 -22.31 -5.94
N ASP A 54 -0.88 -22.30 -5.41
CA ASP A 54 0.08 -23.39 -5.50
C ASP A 54 -0.52 -24.70 -4.96
N LYS A 55 -1.19 -24.64 -3.81
CA LYS A 55 -1.89 -25.79 -3.21
C LYS A 55 -3.02 -26.32 -4.08
N LYS A 56 -3.74 -25.45 -4.81
CA LYS A 56 -4.83 -25.86 -5.72
C LYS A 56 -4.25 -26.49 -6.98
N TYR A 57 -3.24 -25.87 -7.56
CA TYR A 57 -2.55 -26.35 -8.75
C TYR A 57 -1.95 -27.75 -8.51
N ASP A 58 -1.16 -27.91 -7.44
CA ASP A 58 -0.56 -29.19 -7.05
C ASP A 58 -1.61 -30.29 -6.85
N LYS A 59 -2.75 -29.93 -6.28
CA LYS A 59 -3.86 -30.86 -6.09
C LYS A 59 -4.40 -31.35 -7.44
N TYR A 60 -4.66 -30.44 -8.37
CA TYR A 60 -5.22 -30.80 -9.68
C TYR A 60 -4.26 -31.63 -10.52
N VAL A 61 -2.96 -31.29 -10.50
CA VAL A 61 -1.93 -32.09 -11.17
C VAL A 61 -1.85 -33.51 -10.59
N LYS A 62 -1.91 -33.64 -9.25
CA LYS A 62 -1.93 -34.96 -8.58
C LYS A 62 -3.18 -35.78 -8.90
N GLU A 63 -4.30 -35.13 -9.20
CA GLU A 63 -5.55 -35.76 -9.62
C GLU A 63 -5.53 -36.17 -11.12
N GLY A 64 -4.44 -35.90 -11.83
CA GLY A 64 -4.25 -36.27 -13.24
C GLY A 64 -4.81 -35.25 -14.24
N MET A 65 -5.14 -34.04 -13.78
CA MET A 65 -5.50 -32.93 -14.66
C MET A 65 -4.27 -32.51 -15.47
N ASN A 66 -4.48 -32.12 -16.74
CA ASN A 66 -3.39 -31.53 -17.52
C ASN A 66 -3.02 -30.15 -16.97
N GLU A 67 -1.83 -29.68 -17.31
CA GLU A 67 -1.27 -28.44 -16.76
C GLU A 67 -2.11 -27.20 -17.08
N GLU A 68 -2.58 -27.07 -18.32
CA GLU A 68 -3.37 -25.92 -18.78
C GLU A 68 -4.72 -25.81 -18.04
N ASP A 69 -5.43 -26.94 -17.92
CA ASP A 69 -6.69 -27.02 -17.17
C ASP A 69 -6.45 -26.78 -15.67
N ALA A 70 -5.35 -27.28 -15.10
CA ALA A 70 -4.99 -27.09 -13.70
C ALA A 70 -4.69 -25.61 -13.40
N ILE A 71 -4.00 -24.91 -14.29
CA ILE A 71 -3.78 -23.46 -14.19
C ILE A 71 -5.10 -22.72 -14.26
N GLN A 72 -5.93 -22.99 -15.28
CA GLN A 72 -7.20 -22.31 -15.46
C GLN A 72 -8.13 -22.51 -14.26
N GLN A 73 -8.25 -23.75 -13.78
CA GLN A 73 -9.10 -24.08 -12.65
C GLN A 73 -8.57 -23.47 -11.35
N SER A 74 -7.25 -23.45 -11.13
CA SER A 74 -6.65 -22.79 -9.97
C SER A 74 -6.91 -21.29 -9.99
N ASN A 75 -6.73 -20.62 -11.13
CA ASN A 75 -7.04 -19.20 -11.33
C ASN A 75 -8.50 -18.88 -11.00
N GLN A 76 -9.44 -19.67 -11.52
CA GLN A 76 -10.86 -19.51 -11.22
C GLN A 76 -11.17 -19.65 -9.73
N LYS A 77 -10.51 -20.60 -9.04
CA LYS A 77 -10.74 -20.84 -7.61
C LYS A 77 -10.13 -19.77 -6.72
N ILE A 78 -9.02 -19.15 -7.11
CA ILE A 78 -8.42 -18.06 -6.32
C ILE A 78 -9.00 -16.70 -6.63
N SER A 79 -9.67 -16.50 -7.77
CA SER A 79 -10.19 -15.19 -8.18
C SER A 79 -11.03 -14.49 -7.09
N PRO A 80 -12.00 -15.15 -6.42
CA PRO A 80 -12.73 -14.52 -5.32
C PRO A 80 -11.85 -14.12 -4.12
N LEU A 81 -10.80 -14.90 -3.84
CA LEU A 81 -9.84 -14.58 -2.80
C LEU A 81 -9.02 -13.35 -3.18
N VAL A 82 -8.51 -13.29 -4.42
CA VAL A 82 -7.76 -12.14 -4.94
C VAL A 82 -8.61 -10.88 -4.90
N GLN A 83 -9.87 -10.94 -5.37
CA GLN A 83 -10.80 -9.80 -5.30
C GLN A 83 -11.00 -9.30 -3.86
N ARG A 84 -11.22 -10.22 -2.91
CA ARG A 84 -11.36 -9.84 -1.49
C ARG A 84 -10.09 -9.16 -0.95
N GLN A 85 -8.92 -9.67 -1.30
CA GLN A 85 -7.65 -9.07 -0.88
C GLN A 85 -7.41 -7.71 -1.54
N PHE A 86 -7.77 -7.56 -2.82
CA PHE A 86 -7.71 -6.29 -3.54
C PHE A 86 -8.55 -5.22 -2.82
N PHE A 87 -9.84 -5.49 -2.60
CA PHE A 87 -10.73 -4.51 -1.96
C PHE A 87 -10.35 -4.23 -0.51
N LYS A 88 -9.83 -5.22 0.22
CA LYS A 88 -9.29 -4.99 1.57
C LYS A 88 -8.15 -3.95 1.54
N ARG A 89 -7.16 -4.16 0.67
CA ARG A 89 -6.00 -3.26 0.52
C ARG A 89 -6.42 -1.88 0.02
N TYR A 90 -7.33 -1.83 -0.95
CA TYR A 90 -7.87 -0.57 -1.45
C TYR A 90 -8.63 0.18 -0.35
N THR A 91 -9.39 -0.51 0.49
CA THR A 91 -10.05 0.09 1.66
C THR A 91 -9.04 0.66 2.67
N GLU A 92 -7.94 -0.04 2.93
CA GLU A 92 -6.86 0.45 3.80
C GLU A 92 -6.22 1.71 3.22
N LEU A 93 -5.97 1.76 1.91
CA LEU A 93 -5.48 2.95 1.23
C LEU A 93 -6.46 4.13 1.35
N LEU A 94 -7.74 3.91 1.09
CA LEU A 94 -8.77 4.95 1.20
C LEU A 94 -8.90 5.50 2.63
N LYS A 95 -8.75 4.65 3.64
CA LYS A 95 -8.74 5.07 5.05
C LYS A 95 -7.59 6.02 5.38
N LEU A 96 -6.47 5.95 4.66
CA LEU A 96 -5.34 6.87 4.78
C LEU A 96 -5.58 8.14 3.96
N ILE A 97 -6.07 8.01 2.72
CA ILE A 97 -6.26 9.15 1.80
C ILE A 97 -7.37 10.09 2.30
N VAL A 98 -8.52 9.58 2.73
CA VAL A 98 -9.68 10.42 3.08
C VAL A 98 -9.38 11.45 4.19
N PRO A 99 -8.65 11.11 5.27
CA PRO A 99 -8.21 12.10 6.25
C PRO A 99 -7.13 13.04 5.70
N LEU A 100 -6.17 12.50 4.92
CA LEU A 100 -5.10 13.30 4.31
C LEU A 100 -5.65 14.36 3.37
N ASP A 101 -6.70 14.07 2.60
CA ASP A 101 -7.34 15.00 1.67
C ASP A 101 -7.94 16.24 2.37
N LYS A 102 -8.17 16.15 3.68
CA LYS A 102 -8.62 17.29 4.51
C LYS A 102 -7.46 18.12 5.07
N SER A 103 -6.22 17.68 4.88
CA SER A 103 -5.02 18.36 5.36
C SER A 103 -4.50 19.34 4.31
N ASN A 104 -4.41 20.62 4.68
CA ASN A 104 -3.83 21.66 3.83
C ASN A 104 -2.39 21.30 3.39
N VAL A 105 -1.61 20.66 4.27
CA VAL A 105 -0.24 20.22 3.97
C VAL A 105 -0.24 19.17 2.85
N HIS A 106 -1.15 18.20 2.92
CA HIS A 106 -1.27 17.17 1.89
C HIS A 106 -1.72 17.77 0.57
N SER A 107 -2.76 18.62 0.56
CA SER A 107 -3.25 19.27 -0.66
C SER A 107 -2.15 20.10 -1.34
N ASP A 108 -1.35 20.85 -0.57
CA ASP A 108 -0.23 21.64 -1.11
C ASP A 108 0.89 20.77 -1.71
N ILE A 109 1.16 19.60 -1.13
CA ILE A 109 2.14 18.63 -1.65
C ILE A 109 1.61 17.98 -2.92
N VAL A 110 0.36 17.50 -2.93
CA VAL A 110 -0.26 16.85 -4.10
C VAL A 110 -0.31 17.80 -5.29
N ARG A 111 -0.70 19.07 -5.09
CA ARG A 111 -0.66 20.10 -6.15
C ARG A 111 0.75 20.26 -6.72
N GLN A 112 1.77 20.36 -5.87
CA GLN A 112 3.16 20.46 -6.32
C GLN A 112 3.62 19.23 -7.11
N ILE A 113 3.13 18.04 -6.76
CA ILE A 113 3.44 16.81 -7.50
C ILE A 113 2.75 16.83 -8.86
N GLN A 114 1.46 17.17 -8.92
CA GLN A 114 0.69 17.29 -10.16
C GLN A 114 1.36 18.26 -11.13
N ASP A 115 1.77 19.44 -10.64
CA ASP A 115 2.49 20.45 -11.44
C ASP A 115 3.77 19.89 -12.08
N VAL A 116 4.44 18.91 -11.48
CA VAL A 116 5.71 18.38 -11.99
C VAL A 116 5.51 17.13 -12.85
N VAL A 117 4.49 16.31 -12.56
CA VAL A 117 4.10 15.15 -13.38
C VAL A 117 3.55 15.59 -14.72
N GLU A 118 2.70 16.64 -14.76
CA GLU A 118 2.17 17.21 -16.01
C GLU A 118 3.27 17.76 -16.93
N ASN A 119 4.43 18.12 -16.36
CA ASN A 119 5.59 18.63 -17.08
C ASN A 119 6.60 17.54 -17.51
N ASN A 120 6.24 16.25 -17.37
CA ASN A 120 6.96 15.09 -17.92
C ASN A 120 8.43 14.98 -17.44
N THR A 121 8.62 15.22 -16.15
CA THR A 121 9.91 15.09 -15.45
C THR A 121 9.93 13.83 -14.60
N ASP A 122 11.10 13.22 -14.39
CA ASP A 122 11.28 12.02 -13.56
C ASP A 122 10.50 12.07 -12.22
N ASP A 123 9.39 11.33 -12.14
CA ASP A 123 8.37 11.45 -11.09
C ASP A 123 8.94 11.20 -9.70
N GLU A 124 9.79 10.18 -9.53
CA GLU A 124 10.28 9.79 -8.20
C GLU A 124 11.24 10.84 -7.60
N THR A 125 12.22 11.30 -8.37
CA THR A 125 13.18 12.31 -7.90
C THR A 125 12.47 13.61 -7.54
N GLN A 126 11.46 13.99 -8.31
CA GLN A 126 10.71 15.22 -8.09
C GLN A 126 9.79 15.12 -6.87
N ILE A 127 9.08 14.01 -6.70
CA ILE A 127 8.29 13.73 -5.50
C ILE A 127 9.20 13.83 -4.26
N ARG A 128 10.38 13.20 -4.28
CA ARG A 128 11.34 13.29 -3.15
C ARG A 128 11.76 14.73 -2.86
N ARG A 129 12.05 15.54 -3.89
CA ARG A 129 12.40 16.96 -3.71
C ARG A 129 11.27 17.77 -3.10
N ILE A 130 10.04 17.55 -3.57
CA ILE A 130 8.84 18.23 -3.03
C ILE A 130 8.65 17.87 -1.56
N LEU A 131 8.77 16.58 -1.20
CA LEU A 131 8.69 16.15 0.20
C LEU A 131 9.77 16.82 1.06
N MET A 132 11.03 16.87 0.59
CA MET A 132 12.13 17.52 1.31
C MET A 132 11.92 19.02 1.49
N LYS A 133 11.35 19.71 0.50
CA LYS A 133 11.00 21.14 0.58
C LYS A 133 9.92 21.39 1.64
N ASN A 134 8.98 20.48 1.78
CA ASN A 134 7.88 20.57 2.75
C ASN A 134 8.19 19.88 4.09
N ARG A 135 9.41 19.35 4.31
CA ARG A 135 9.77 18.57 5.52
C ARG A 135 9.42 19.28 6.84
N HIS A 136 9.57 20.60 6.86
CA HIS A 136 9.34 21.43 8.03
C HIS A 136 7.88 21.39 8.53
N GLN A 137 6.92 21.07 7.64
CA GLN A 137 5.51 20.89 7.99
C GLN A 137 5.26 19.62 8.82
N PHE A 138 6.24 18.71 8.89
CA PHE A 138 6.15 17.45 9.62
C PHE A 138 7.00 17.44 10.90
N ASN A 139 7.74 18.51 11.21
CA ASN A 139 8.68 18.53 12.33
C ASN A 139 8.01 18.16 13.66
N GLU A 140 6.82 18.69 13.92
CA GLU A 140 6.05 18.42 15.16
C GLU A 140 5.63 16.94 15.30
N LEU A 141 5.64 16.15 14.22
CA LEU A 141 5.39 14.70 14.28
C LEU A 141 6.61 13.91 14.79
N PHE A 142 7.79 14.51 14.78
CA PHE A 142 9.05 13.89 15.14
C PHE A 142 9.70 14.54 16.35
N ASP A 143 8.95 15.35 17.11
CA ASP A 143 9.44 15.92 18.37
C ASP A 143 9.61 14.82 19.42
N ASP A 144 10.63 14.97 20.27
CA ASP A 144 11.09 13.95 21.23
C ASP A 144 9.95 13.43 22.15
N ASP A 145 9.01 14.31 22.50
CA ASP A 145 7.80 13.99 23.28
C ASP A 145 6.93 12.89 22.63
N TYR A 146 6.92 12.80 21.29
CA TYR A 146 6.18 11.77 20.55
C TYR A 146 6.81 10.38 20.71
N PHE A 147 8.14 10.31 20.83
CA PHE A 147 8.87 9.06 21.04
C PHE A 147 8.81 8.63 22.51
N GLU A 148 8.87 9.56 23.46
CA GLU A 148 8.73 9.26 24.89
C GLU A 148 7.34 8.69 25.24
N THR A 149 6.26 9.24 24.67
CA THR A 149 4.89 8.79 24.95
C THR A 149 4.49 7.48 24.27
N ASN A 150 5.20 7.05 23.23
CA ASN A 150 4.96 5.77 22.55
C ASN A 150 5.98 4.68 22.91
N SER A 151 6.99 4.99 23.73
CA SER A 151 8.02 4.06 24.21
C SER A 151 7.56 3.18 25.39
N ASP A 152 6.29 3.25 25.80
CA ASP A 152 5.74 2.43 26.89
C ASP A 152 5.40 0.98 26.46
N THR A 153 6.18 0.41 25.54
CA THR A 153 6.12 -1.03 25.20
C THR A 153 7.51 -1.66 25.27
N GLU A 154 7.80 -2.15 26.48
CA GLU A 154 8.81 -3.15 26.84
C GLU A 154 10.30 -2.77 26.75
N ASN A 155 10.74 -2.22 27.86
CA ASN A 155 12.02 -2.44 28.53
C ASN A 155 12.51 -3.91 28.42
N THR A 156 13.74 -4.13 27.91
CA THR A 156 14.81 -4.83 28.67
C THR A 156 16.18 -4.69 27.98
N ASP A 157 17.13 -4.23 28.81
CA ASP A 157 18.58 -4.44 28.84
C ASP A 157 19.47 -3.76 27.80
N ASP A 158 19.85 -2.54 28.15
CA ASP A 158 21.23 -2.10 28.46
C ASP A 158 22.35 -3.14 28.16
N GLU A 159 23.34 -2.72 27.37
CA GLU A 159 24.66 -2.37 27.95
C GLU A 159 25.47 -1.51 26.97
N ASP A 160 26.01 -0.43 27.55
CA ASP A 160 26.90 0.62 27.05
C ASP A 160 28.11 0.17 26.21
N ASP A 161 28.54 1.02 25.27
CA ASP A 161 29.84 1.72 25.40
C ASP A 161 29.92 2.85 24.35
N GLU A 162 29.58 4.07 24.79
CA GLU A 162 30.28 5.29 24.38
C GLU A 162 31.66 5.24 25.06
N GLU A 163 32.79 5.66 24.53
CA GLU A 163 33.17 6.87 23.81
C GLU A 163 34.69 6.72 23.62
N ASP A 164 35.30 7.19 22.53
CA ASP A 164 36.55 7.95 22.72
C ASP A 164 36.78 8.92 21.57
N THR A 165 37.06 10.15 21.98
CA THR A 165 37.09 11.37 21.20
C THR A 165 38.52 11.76 20.83
N ASP A 166 38.61 12.53 19.74
CA ASP A 166 39.59 13.58 19.43
C ASP A 166 41.12 13.30 19.50
N GLU A 167 41.83 13.58 18.42
CA GLU A 167 42.50 14.90 18.28
C GLU A 167 43.30 15.03 16.96
N ASP A 168 43.16 16.24 16.42
CA ASP A 168 43.73 16.82 15.21
C ASP A 168 45.20 17.24 15.44
N VAL A 169 46.14 16.87 14.55
CA VAL A 169 47.43 17.57 14.44
C VAL A 169 47.88 17.65 12.97
N GLN A 170 47.85 18.87 12.44
CA GLN A 170 48.54 19.34 11.23
C GLN A 170 50.06 19.12 11.32
N GLU A 171 50.73 18.76 10.22
CA GLU A 171 51.76 19.62 9.61
C GLU A 171 52.31 19.05 8.29
N LYS A 172 52.86 19.99 7.53
CA LYS A 172 53.35 19.92 6.16
C LYS A 172 54.61 19.06 6.01
N ASP A 173 54.81 18.54 4.81
CA ASP A 173 56.04 18.76 4.03
C ASP A 173 55.71 18.76 2.52
#